data_AF-A0A4Y2ETE5-F1
#
_entry.id   AF-A0A4Y2ETE5-F1
#
_cell.length_a   1.000
_cell.length_b   1.000
_cell.length_c   1.000
_cell.angle_alpha   90.00
_cell.angle_beta   90.00
_cell.angle_gamma   90.00
#
_symmetry.space_group_name_H-M   'P 1'
#
loop_
_entity.id
_entity.type
_entity.pdbx_description
1 polymer ?
#
loop_
_entity_poly.entity_id
_entity_poly.type
_entity_poly.pdbx_seq_one_letter_code
_entity_poly.pdbx_strand_id
1 'polypeptide(L)'
;MVHDVNEDKCFSYIWKIENVTYYAEKCAKGIESPSFVVDEMEGITWKLRYFPTKGDFFRKYCYCGNICVKLYSKRDDRPAVTTKVKFEIALIGKDGSDLISQHSEFDFEKGFGNGFDSFAKWKEVYDTKRSTSRYLDGAL
;
A
#
# COMPACT_ATOMS: atom_id res chain seq x y z
N MET A 1 28.29 -30.50 -3.52
CA MET A 1 26.92 -30.12 -3.88
C MET A 1 26.49 -29.07 -2.88
N VAL A 2 26.57 -27.79 -3.25
CA VAL A 2 26.19 -26.67 -2.38
C VAL A 2 24.73 -26.38 -2.69
N HIS A 3 23.92 -26.31 -1.63
CA HIS A 3 22.51 -26.00 -1.70
C HIS A 3 22.33 -24.61 -2.32
N ASP A 4 21.75 -24.56 -3.52
CA ASP A 4 21.22 -23.35 -4.13
C ASP A 4 19.86 -23.08 -3.46
N VAL A 5 19.90 -22.54 -2.24
CA VAL A 5 18.71 -21.93 -1.65
C VAL A 5 18.54 -20.63 -2.40
N ASN A 6 17.67 -20.65 -3.40
CA ASN A 6 17.21 -19.45 -4.08
C ASN A 6 16.46 -18.61 -3.04
N GLU A 7 17.18 -17.80 -2.27
CA GLU A 7 16.58 -16.79 -1.41
C GLU A 7 15.86 -15.82 -2.34
N ASP A 8 14.52 -15.92 -2.35
CA ASP A 8 13.67 -14.95 -3.03
C ASP A 8 14.06 -13.57 -2.51
N LYS A 9 14.73 -12.79 -3.36
CA LYS A 9 15.23 -11.47 -2.98
C LYS A 9 14.05 -10.58 -2.64
N CYS A 10 13.97 -10.17 -1.38
CA CYS A 10 12.89 -9.35 -0.85
C CYS A 10 13.42 -7.98 -0.45
N PHE A 11 12.62 -6.94 -0.66
CA PHE A 11 12.91 -5.60 -0.19
C PHE A 11 11.68 -5.04 0.53
N SER A 12 11.90 -4.12 1.46
CA SER A 12 10.83 -3.41 2.17
C SER A 12 10.97 -1.91 1.95
N TYR A 13 9.84 -1.25 1.69
CA TYR A 13 9.76 0.19 1.53
C TYR A 13 8.70 0.76 2.47
N ILE A 14 9.14 1.58 3.42
CA ILE A 14 8.25 2.22 4.41
C ILE A 14 8.03 3.67 4.02
N TRP A 15 6.77 4.07 3.91
CA TRP A 15 6.38 5.44 3.58
C TRP A 15 5.41 6.00 4.61
N LYS A 16 5.79 7.12 5.23
CA LYS A 16 4.96 7.86 6.19
C LYS A 16 4.23 9.01 5.50
N ILE A 17 2.91 9.10 5.71
CA ILE A 17 2.07 10.21 5.27
C ILE A 17 1.63 11.01 6.50
N GLU A 18 1.98 12.29 6.56
CA GLU A 18 1.54 13.17 7.63
C GLU A 18 0.27 13.94 7.20
N ASN A 19 -0.60 14.25 8.17
CA ASN A 19 -1.82 15.03 7.94
C ASN A 19 -2.78 14.45 6.88
N VAL A 20 -2.86 13.12 6.78
CA VAL A 20 -3.65 12.42 5.76
C VAL A 20 -5.15 12.76 5.78
N THR A 21 -5.71 13.05 6.95
CA THR A 21 -7.13 13.45 7.12
C THR A 21 -7.44 14.77 6.41
N TYR A 22 -6.51 15.73 6.45
CA TYR A 22 -6.64 17.00 5.74
C TYR A 22 -6.63 16.81 4.21
N TYR A 23 -5.81 15.88 3.71
CA TYR A 23 -5.76 15.57 2.27
C TYR A 23 -7.02 14.86 1.78
N ALA A 24 -7.59 13.97 2.59
CA ALA A 24 -8.80 13.21 2.26
C ALA A 24 -9.99 14.11 1.92
N GLU A 25 -10.09 15.26 2.60
CA GLU A 25 -11.19 16.20 2.44
C GLU A 25 -11.03 17.10 1.22
N LYS A 26 -9.80 17.35 0.77
CA LYS A 26 -9.49 18.35 -0.26
C LYS A 26 -9.16 17.77 -1.62
N CYS A 27 -8.59 16.57 -1.68
CA CYS A 27 -7.95 16.08 -2.90
C CYS A 27 -8.64 14.83 -3.45
N ALA A 28 -9.17 14.94 -4.67
CA ALA A 28 -9.67 13.81 -5.46
C ALA A 28 -8.54 12.92 -6.01
N LYS A 29 -7.29 13.43 -6.03
CA LYS A 29 -6.12 12.71 -6.52
C LYS A 29 -5.48 11.89 -5.40
N GLY A 30 -4.93 10.73 -5.74
CA GLY A 30 -4.14 9.93 -4.81
C GLY A 30 -2.88 10.66 -4.39
N ILE A 31 -2.42 10.40 -3.17
CA ILE A 31 -1.12 10.81 -2.66
C ILE A 31 -0.08 9.84 -3.23
N GLU A 32 1.03 10.37 -3.73
CA GLU A 32 2.14 9.55 -4.26
C GLU A 32 3.30 9.53 -3.28
N SER A 33 3.94 8.37 -3.12
CA SER A 33 5.18 8.27 -2.37
C SER A 33 6.35 8.87 -3.15
N PRO A 34 7.48 9.16 -2.48
CA PRO A 34 8.78 9.20 -3.15
C PRO A 34 8.98 7.97 -4.03
N SER A 35 9.67 8.16 -5.15
CA SER A 35 9.99 7.05 -6.03
C SER A 35 11.17 6.26 -5.46
N PHE A 36 11.17 4.96 -5.67
CA PHE A 36 12.25 4.05 -5.26
C PHE A 36 12.64 3.14 -6.43
N VAL A 37 13.88 2.65 -6.44
CA VAL A 37 14.41 1.74 -7.44
C VAL A 37 14.88 0.49 -6.72
N VAL A 38 14.59 -0.67 -7.30
CA VAL A 38 15.04 -1.96 -6.80
C VAL A 38 15.73 -2.65 -7.97
N ASP A 39 17.03 -2.92 -7.84
CA ASP A 39 17.83 -3.48 -8.93
C ASP A 39 17.33 -4.87 -9.33
N GLU A 40 16.90 -5.64 -8.33
CA GLU A 40 16.24 -6.94 -8.49
C GLU A 40 14.90 -6.89 -9.25
N MET A 41 14.29 -5.72 -9.34
CA MET A 41 13.06 -5.49 -10.11
C MET A 41 13.38 -4.75 -11.40
N GLU A 42 14.39 -5.25 -12.12
CA GLU A 42 14.85 -4.73 -13.41
C GLU A 42 15.34 -3.27 -13.35
N GLY A 43 15.71 -2.78 -12.16
CA GLY A 43 16.04 -1.37 -11.94
C GLY A 43 14.92 -0.42 -12.38
N ILE A 44 13.66 -0.86 -12.38
CA ILE A 44 12.50 -0.02 -12.69
C ILE A 44 12.24 0.92 -11.52
N THR A 45 11.81 2.15 -11.83
CA THR A 45 11.37 3.09 -10.81
C THR A 45 9.94 2.78 -10.40
N TRP A 46 9.72 2.64 -9.09
CA TRP A 46 8.45 2.31 -8.48
C TRP A 46 7.97 3.44 -7.58
N LYS A 47 6.67 3.45 -7.27
CA LYS A 47 6.08 4.29 -6.23
C LYS A 47 4.80 3.67 -5.70
N LEU A 48 4.42 4.05 -4.48
CA LEU A 48 3.10 3.77 -3.93
C LEU A 48 2.15 4.93 -4.25
N ARG A 49 0.89 4.59 -4.51
CA ARG A 49 -0.22 5.55 -4.52
C ARG A 49 -1.23 5.17 -3.47
N TYR A 50 -1.54 6.14 -2.61
CA TYR A 50 -2.49 6.02 -1.53
C TYR A 50 -3.69 6.92 -1.80
N PHE A 51 -4.89 6.36 -1.81
CA PHE A 51 -6.13 7.07 -2.10
C PHE A 51 -6.98 7.12 -0.83
N PRO A 52 -6.96 8.25 -0.10
CA PRO A 52 -7.86 8.46 1.01
C PRO A 52 -9.26 8.79 0.50
N THR A 53 -10.20 7.86 0.61
CA THR A 53 -11.61 8.12 0.28
C THR A 53 -12.43 8.15 1.57
N LYS A 54 -12.83 9.35 1.99
CA LYS A 54 -13.74 9.57 3.12
C LYS A 54 -15.18 9.70 2.60
N GLY A 55 -16.12 8.98 3.23
CA GLY A 55 -17.55 9.04 2.90
C GLY A 55 -17.91 8.42 1.54
N ASP A 56 -19.09 8.77 1.02
CA ASP A 56 -19.72 8.05 -0.10
C ASP A 56 -19.24 8.50 -1.49
N PHE A 57 -18.10 9.17 -1.57
CA PHE A 57 -17.54 9.62 -2.84
C PHE A 57 -16.98 8.45 -3.65
N PHE A 58 -17.69 8.06 -4.71
CA PHE A 58 -17.17 7.10 -5.67
C PHE A 58 -15.99 7.73 -6.42
N ARG A 59 -14.83 7.07 -6.39
CA ARG A 59 -13.70 7.47 -7.22
C ARG A 59 -13.45 6.38 -8.23
N LYS A 60 -13.03 6.76 -9.44
CA LYS A 60 -12.77 5.84 -10.57
C LYS A 60 -11.92 4.61 -10.21
N TYR A 61 -11.12 4.70 -9.16
CA TYR A 61 -10.19 3.67 -8.72
C TYR A 61 -10.37 3.25 -7.25
N CYS A 62 -11.49 3.63 -6.61
CA CYS A 62 -11.77 3.32 -5.21
C CYS A 62 -13.26 3.18 -4.91
N TYR A 63 -13.59 2.15 -4.14
CA TYR A 63 -14.92 2.04 -3.54
C TYR A 63 -15.14 3.13 -2.48
N CYS A 64 -16.38 3.63 -2.42
CA CYS A 64 -16.81 4.63 -1.45
C CYS A 64 -16.40 4.25 -0.01
N GLY A 65 -15.85 5.19 0.73
CA GLY A 65 -15.44 5.01 2.13
C GLY A 65 -14.26 4.07 2.36
N ASN A 66 -13.59 3.60 1.29
CA ASN A 66 -12.42 2.74 1.39
C ASN A 66 -11.13 3.46 1.07
N ILE A 67 -10.08 3.05 1.77
CA ILE A 67 -8.69 3.33 1.45
C ILE A 67 -8.28 2.40 0.32
N CYS A 68 -7.64 2.95 -0.71
CA CYS A 68 -7.00 2.16 -1.74
C CYS A 68 -5.51 2.40 -1.72
N VAL A 69 -4.75 1.34 -1.95
CA VAL A 69 -3.30 1.42 -2.03
C VAL A 69 -2.84 0.62 -3.23
N LYS A 70 -1.98 1.21 -4.05
CA LYS A 70 -1.48 0.61 -5.29
C LYS A 70 0.02 0.81 -5.39
N LEU A 71 0.72 -0.24 -5.81
CA LEU A 71 2.07 -0.17 -6.31
C LEU A 71 2.03 0.22 -7.79
N TYR A 72 2.86 1.17 -8.20
CA TYR A 72 2.95 1.66 -9.57
C TYR A 72 4.37 1.54 -10.08
N SER A 73 4.54 0.94 -11.25
CA SER A 73 5.76 1.10 -12.04
C SER A 73 5.70 2.46 -12.75
N LYS A 74 6.82 3.17 -12.81
CA LYS A 74 6.95 4.40 -13.59
C LYS A 74 7.22 4.02 -15.05
N ARG A 75 6.65 4.79 -15.97
CA ARG A 75 6.99 4.68 -17.39
C ARG A 75 8.46 5.07 -17.60
N ASP A 76 9.17 4.29 -18.39
CA ASP A 76 10.49 4.60 -18.92
C ASP A 76 10.55 4.32 -20.43
N ASP A 77 11.64 4.70 -21.08
CA ASP A 77 11.83 4.55 -22.53
C ASP A 77 12.42 3.19 -22.94
N ARG A 78 12.65 2.28 -21.98
CA ARG A 78 13.17 0.93 -22.28
C ARG A 78 12.04 0.09 -22.93
N PRO A 79 12.37 -0.94 -23.74
CA PRO A 79 11.37 -1.79 -24.40
C PRO A 79 10.31 -2.33 -23.43
N ALA A 80 9.10 -2.58 -23.93
CA ALA A 80 8.02 -3.13 -23.11
C ALA A 80 8.43 -4.49 -22.56
N VAL A 81 8.63 -4.55 -21.24
CA VAL A 81 8.92 -5.75 -20.46
C VAL A 81 7.92 -5.75 -19.31
N THR A 82 7.26 -6.88 -19.10
CA THR A 82 6.45 -7.11 -17.92
C THR A 82 7.32 -7.64 -16.79
N THR A 83 7.11 -7.15 -15.58
CA THR A 83 7.83 -7.63 -14.39
C THR A 83 6.82 -8.28 -13.45
N LYS A 84 6.94 -9.60 -13.27
CA LYS A 84 6.16 -10.34 -12.27
C LYS A 84 6.65 -9.97 -10.88
N VAL A 85 5.77 -9.43 -10.05
CA VAL A 85 6.10 -9.03 -8.68
C VAL A 85 5.09 -9.65 -7.72
N LYS A 86 5.60 -10.41 -6.75
CA LYS A 86 4.88 -10.73 -5.51
C LYS A 86 5.10 -9.59 -4.54
N PHE A 87 4.03 -9.06 -3.98
CA PHE A 87 4.14 -7.94 -3.05
C PHE A 87 3.11 -8.02 -1.93
N GLU A 88 3.50 -7.43 -0.81
CA GLU A 88 2.66 -7.18 0.35
C GLU A 88 2.51 -5.67 0.53
N ILE A 89 1.31 -5.21 0.85
CA ILE A 89 1.07 -3.85 1.29
C ILE A 89 0.49 -3.93 2.70
N ALA A 90 1.11 -3.21 3.63
CA ALA A 90 0.66 -3.11 5.02
C ALA A 90 0.44 -1.66 5.46
N LEU A 91 -0.57 -1.45 6.29
CA LEU A 91 -0.70 -0.23 7.11
C LEU A 91 -0.10 -0.51 8.48
N ILE A 92 0.97 0.20 8.81
CA ILE A 92 1.74 -0.03 10.03
C ILE A 92 1.18 0.83 11.19
N GLY A 93 0.99 0.20 12.34
CA GLY A 93 0.52 0.80 13.58
C GLY A 93 1.60 1.64 14.26
N LYS A 94 1.19 2.41 15.27
CA LYS A 94 2.14 3.26 16.04
C LYS A 94 3.22 2.45 16.77
N ASP A 95 2.92 1.20 17.09
CA ASP A 95 3.82 0.24 17.74
C ASP A 95 4.73 -0.50 16.74
N GLY A 96 4.61 -0.20 15.44
CA GLY A 96 5.36 -0.87 14.39
C GLY A 96 4.77 -2.19 13.93
N SER A 97 3.66 -2.65 14.52
CA SER A 97 2.96 -3.86 14.07
C SER A 97 2.05 -3.58 12.88
N ASP A 98 1.79 -4.59 12.05
CA ASP A 98 0.84 -4.44 10.95
C ASP A 98 -0.59 -4.36 11.47
N LEU A 99 -1.28 -3.26 11.15
CA LEU A 99 -2.71 -3.13 11.45
C LEU A 99 -3.55 -3.95 10.48
N ILE A 100 -3.19 -3.88 9.21
CA ILE A 100 -3.85 -4.54 8.08
C ILE A 100 -2.75 -4.80 7.05
N SER A 101 -2.68 -6.03 6.55
CA SER A 101 -1.81 -6.42 5.44
C SER A 101 -2.61 -7.19 4.40
N GLN A 102 -2.27 -6.99 3.12
CA GLN A 102 -2.78 -7.81 2.01
C GLN A 102 -1.64 -8.14 1.04
N HIS A 103 -1.71 -9.34 0.49
CA HIS A 103 -0.73 -9.90 -0.44
C HIS A 103 -1.31 -10.01 -1.85
N SER A 104 -0.47 -9.84 -2.86
CA SER A 104 -0.85 -10.04 -4.25
C SER A 104 0.37 -10.43 -5.10
N GLU A 105 0.10 -11.00 -6.27
CA GLU A 105 1.08 -11.21 -7.33
C GLU A 105 0.52 -10.60 -8.60
N PHE A 106 1.34 -9.84 -9.32
CA PHE A 106 0.92 -9.22 -10.57
C PHE A 106 2.06 -9.05 -11.56
N ASP A 107 1.73 -9.17 -12.85
CA ASP A 107 2.61 -8.87 -13.97
C ASP A 107 2.48 -7.38 -14.32
N PHE A 108 3.43 -6.57 -13.84
CA PHE A 108 3.39 -5.13 -14.04
C PHE A 108 3.87 -4.75 -15.44
N GLU A 109 2.99 -4.12 -16.21
CA GLU A 109 3.37 -3.30 -17.35
C GLU A 109 3.90 -1.94 -16.90
N LYS A 110 4.79 -1.34 -17.70
CA LYS A 110 5.38 -0.03 -17.39
C LYS A 110 4.35 1.08 -17.40
N GLY A 111 4.34 1.88 -16.33
CA GLY A 111 3.39 2.98 -16.17
C GLY A 111 2.02 2.54 -15.63
N PHE A 112 1.81 1.25 -15.41
CA PHE A 112 0.62 0.70 -14.80
C PHE A 112 0.85 0.40 -13.31
N GLY A 113 -0.25 0.31 -12.58
CA GLY A 113 -0.22 -0.02 -11.16
C GLY A 113 -1.33 -0.96 -10.78
N ASN A 114 -1.05 -1.77 -9.79
CA ASN A 114 -1.95 -2.75 -9.20
C ASN A 114 -1.85 -2.68 -7.67
N GLY A 115 -2.89 -3.13 -7.00
CA GLY A 115 -3.02 -3.19 -5.56
C GLY A 115 -4.48 -3.40 -5.23
N PHE A 116 -4.97 -2.70 -4.21
CA PHE A 116 -6.24 -3.00 -3.58
C PHE A 116 -7.16 -1.80 -3.64
N ASP A 117 -8.26 -1.93 -4.39
CA ASP A 117 -9.30 -0.90 -4.53
C ASP A 117 -10.20 -0.79 -3.28
N SER A 118 -10.10 -1.76 -2.36
CA SER A 118 -10.75 -1.79 -1.05
C SER A 118 -9.78 -2.34 0.00
N PHE A 119 -8.65 -1.66 0.21
CA PHE A 119 -7.61 -2.12 1.13
C PHE A 119 -8.08 -2.14 2.59
N ALA A 120 -8.76 -1.08 3.02
CA ALA A 120 -9.29 -0.94 4.38
C ALA A 120 -10.43 0.08 4.39
N LYS A 121 -11.36 0.00 5.34
CA LYS A 121 -12.36 1.07 5.48
C LYS A 121 -11.74 2.28 6.15
N TRP A 122 -12.03 3.47 5.61
CA TRP A 122 -11.57 4.74 6.17
C TRP A 122 -11.91 4.87 7.67
N LYS A 123 -13.16 4.53 8.03
CA LYS A 123 -13.64 4.65 9.40
C LYS A 123 -12.89 3.76 10.40
N GLU A 124 -12.46 2.58 9.95
CA GLU A 124 -11.74 1.61 10.78
C GLU A 124 -10.29 2.04 11.05
N VAL A 125 -9.69 2.82 10.14
CA VAL A 125 -8.32 3.31 10.27
C VAL A 125 -8.24 4.67 10.95
N TYR A 126 -9.17 5.60 10.64
CA TYR A 126 -9.05 7.01 11.05
C TYR A 126 -10.16 7.52 11.97
N ASP A 127 -11.39 6.98 11.89
CA ASP A 127 -12.51 7.51 12.68
C ASP A 127 -12.67 6.81 14.03
N THR A 128 -12.07 5.64 14.21
CA THR A 128 -12.10 4.98 15.51
C THR A 128 -11.20 5.70 16.50
N LYS A 129 -11.83 6.27 17.55
CA LYS A 129 -11.31 6.12 18.91
C LYS A 129 -11.06 4.62 19.11
N ARG A 130 -9.87 4.11 18.78
CA ARG A 130 -9.49 2.77 19.22
C ARG A 130 -9.39 2.85 20.74
N SER A 131 -10.49 2.50 21.39
CA SER A 131 -10.55 2.33 22.84
C SER A 131 -9.40 1.43 23.24
N THR A 132 -8.48 1.99 24.01
CA THR A 132 -7.56 1.26 24.90
C THR A 132 -8.39 0.49 25.92
N SER A 133 -9.09 -0.55 25.48
CA SER A 133 -9.92 -1.41 26.33
C SER A 133 -9.85 -2.84 25.82
N ARG A 134 -8.70 -3.47 26.04
CA ARG A 134 -8.59 -4.93 26.23
C ARG A 134 -7.56 -5.22 27.32
N TYR A 135 -7.81 -4.66 28.49
CA TYR A 135 -7.40 -5.25 29.77
C TYR A 135 -8.54 -4.97 30.74
N LEU A 136 -8.83 -5.94 31.60
CA LEU A 136 -10.02 -6.07 32.46
C LEU A 136 -11.21 -6.79 31.81
N ASP A 137 -11.02 -8.07 31.54
CA ASP A 137 -12.01 -9.07 31.94
C ASP A 137 -11.22 -10.30 32.42
N GLY A 138 -11.00 -10.34 33.72
CA GLY A 138 -10.16 -11.33 34.39
C GLY A 138 -10.02 -11.05 35.87
N ALA A 139 -11.11 -10.65 36.53
CA ALA A 139 -11.26 -10.70 37.98
C ALA A 139 -12.73 -10.44 38.32
N LEU A 140 -13.49 -11.53 38.52
CA LEU A 140 -14.39 -11.77 39.65
C LEU A 140 -14.98 -13.18 39.51
#